data_AF-A0A7Y7M7M6-F1
#
_entry.id   AF-A0A7Y7M7M6-F1
#
_cell.length_a   1.000
_cell.length_b   1.000
_cell.length_c   1.000
_cell.angle_alpha   90.00
_cell.angle_beta   90.00
_cell.angle_gamma   90.00
#
_symmetry.space_group_name_H-M   'P 1'
#
loop_
_entity.id
_entity.type
_entity.pdbx_description
1 polymer ?
#
loop_
_entity_poly.entity_id
_entity_poly.type
_entity_poly.pdbx_seq_one_letter_code
_entity_poly.pdbx_strand_id
1 'polypeptide(L)'
;MKPLSVGRRLLGGSLVIALIVMPLTGLGLAWSFRDAVTTAFDQRLLSLSKVLIAAIQFDREKGRPGLTRSLGDPRFDQAYSGWYWQISDRNGNVLTSRSLWDQRLPPLEDMDKGVIISRDLKGPRHQVLRSLERDIRLPGRNQPLHVMVAASRSEVDAEVARFEWLLAGALVALASLLVCGSAAQISWGLAPLRRLRARLKKVADGEAERLEETRLPPELTELTRAINAVLERDQRLIERGRAAAGNLAHALKTPVSVLKAQSERFDGEDRARIDAELKRIDEAVRHHLARASAAGGAHLSGRISLREAAGPVFEGLGRLASRRGITLSLALEDDASVRVDPQDLQEMVGNLLENALQWARQQVRVSSETRDGGVLLIIEDDGPGMNEEEGAAALGRGARLDEGRSGSGLGLAIVDDLMALYGGELALERSSLGGLAARVWLPSSPLVGAQPTE
;
A
#
# COMPACT_ATOMS: atom_id res chain seq x y z
N MET A 1 -7.89 -4.91 -12.74
CA MET A 1 -6.64 -4.27 -12.27
C MET A 1 -6.94 -3.52 -10.98
N LYS A 2 -6.15 -3.71 -9.90
CA LYS A 2 -6.40 -3.02 -8.61
C LYS A 2 -6.17 -1.50 -8.79
N PRO A 3 -7.04 -0.63 -8.26
CA PRO A 3 -6.86 0.81 -8.38
C PRO A 3 -5.56 1.24 -7.68
N LEU A 4 -4.77 2.06 -8.37
CA LEU A 4 -3.53 2.61 -7.82
C LEU A 4 -3.85 3.54 -6.64
N SER A 5 -3.08 3.44 -5.55
CA SER A 5 -3.17 4.37 -4.43
C SER A 5 -2.98 5.81 -4.89
N VAL A 6 -3.65 6.78 -4.24
CA VAL A 6 -3.55 8.21 -4.55
C VAL A 6 -2.10 8.67 -4.67
N GLY A 7 -1.22 8.27 -3.75
CA GLY A 7 0.20 8.62 -3.80
C GLY A 7 0.93 8.11 -5.06
N ARG A 8 0.63 6.89 -5.52
CA ARG A 8 1.19 6.35 -6.78
C ARG A 8 0.64 7.07 -8.02
N ARG A 9 -0.63 7.48 -8.00
CA ARG A 9 -1.22 8.27 -9.10
C ARG A 9 -0.57 9.65 -9.21
N LEU A 10 -0.38 10.34 -8.08
CA LEU A 10 0.29 11.64 -8.05
C LEU A 10 1.75 11.53 -8.50
N LEU A 11 2.48 10.52 -8.04
CA LEU A 11 3.85 10.27 -8.50
C LEU A 11 3.93 9.95 -9.99
N GLY A 12 3.01 9.15 -10.50
CA GLY A 12 2.90 8.88 -11.94
C GLY A 12 2.66 10.16 -12.74
N GLY A 13 1.78 11.04 -12.25
CA GLY A 13 1.55 12.36 -12.85
C GLY A 13 2.81 13.22 -12.90
N SER A 14 3.51 13.36 -11.77
CA SER A 14 4.78 14.11 -11.71
C SER A 14 5.85 13.52 -12.64
N LEU A 15 5.95 12.19 -12.72
CA LEU A 15 6.89 11.52 -13.60
C LEU A 15 6.57 11.77 -15.08
N VAL A 16 5.29 11.69 -15.47
CA VAL A 16 4.85 11.95 -16.84
C VAL A 16 5.14 13.40 -17.23
N ILE A 17 4.83 14.36 -16.35
CA ILE A 17 5.13 15.78 -16.59
C ILE A 17 6.65 15.96 -16.75
N ALA A 18 7.46 15.39 -15.86
CA ALA A 18 8.92 15.47 -15.96
C ALA A 18 9.44 14.86 -17.27
N LEU A 19 8.91 13.71 -17.70
CA LEU A 19 9.32 13.01 -18.92
C LEU A 19 8.92 13.75 -20.20
N ILE A 20 7.92 14.62 -20.17
CA ILE A 20 7.48 15.40 -21.34
C ILE A 20 8.12 16.78 -21.34
N VAL A 21 8.03 17.51 -20.23
CA VAL A 21 8.48 18.90 -20.14
C VAL A 21 10.00 18.99 -20.21
N MET A 22 10.74 18.12 -19.52
CA MET A 22 12.20 18.21 -19.49
C MET A 22 12.83 18.00 -20.87
N PRO A 23 12.47 16.97 -21.66
CA PRO A 23 13.02 16.83 -23.01
C PRO A 23 12.57 17.95 -23.94
N LEU A 24 11.32 18.41 -23.86
CA LEU A 24 10.83 19.50 -24.70
C LEU A 24 11.60 20.81 -24.45
N THR A 25 11.81 21.16 -23.19
CA THR A 25 12.64 22.31 -22.79
C THR A 25 14.10 22.11 -23.20
N GLY A 26 14.66 20.92 -23.01
CA GLY A 26 16.03 20.59 -23.40
C GLY A 26 16.28 20.72 -24.90
N LEU A 27 15.37 20.19 -25.73
CA LEU A 27 15.43 20.30 -27.18
C LEU A 27 15.33 21.76 -27.65
N GLY A 28 14.43 22.54 -27.05
CA GLY A 28 14.29 23.96 -27.37
C GLY A 28 15.54 24.78 -27.06
N LEU A 29 16.14 24.57 -25.88
CA LEU A 29 17.38 25.25 -25.47
C LEU A 29 18.58 24.79 -26.29
N ALA A 30 18.72 23.49 -26.57
CA ALA A 30 19.81 22.97 -27.42
C ALA A 30 19.73 23.52 -28.85
N TRP A 31 18.53 23.57 -29.42
CA TRP A 31 18.31 24.18 -30.74
C TRP A 31 18.66 25.66 -30.76
N SER A 32 18.16 26.44 -29.78
CA SER A 32 18.44 27.87 -29.68
C SER A 32 19.93 28.16 -29.48
N PHE A 33 20.63 27.38 -28.67
CA PHE A 33 22.07 27.52 -28.47
C PHE A 33 22.85 27.21 -29.74
N ARG A 34 22.52 26.11 -30.44
CA ARG A 34 23.16 25.73 -31.69
C ARG A 34 22.98 26.81 -32.77
N ASP A 35 21.79 27.37 -32.88
CA ASP A 35 21.49 28.45 -33.82
C ASP A 35 22.29 29.72 -33.50
N ALA A 36 22.36 30.10 -32.22
CA ALA A 36 23.13 31.26 -31.76
C ALA A 36 24.64 31.11 -32.05
N VAL A 37 25.23 29.96 -31.74
CA VAL A 37 26.66 29.69 -31.97
C VAL A 37 26.96 29.64 -33.48
N THR A 38 26.10 28.99 -34.27
CA THR A 38 26.27 28.91 -35.73
C THR A 38 26.18 30.30 -36.37
N THR A 39 25.22 31.12 -35.93
CA THR A 39 25.06 32.50 -36.41
C THR A 39 26.27 33.37 -36.05
N ALA A 40 26.78 33.26 -34.82
CA ALA A 40 27.99 33.97 -34.40
C ALA A 40 29.22 33.52 -35.22
N PHE A 41 29.32 32.23 -35.52
CA PHE A 41 30.38 31.68 -36.36
C PHE A 41 30.32 32.20 -37.80
N ASP A 42 29.13 32.23 -38.41
CA ASP A 42 28.91 32.78 -39.75
C ASP A 42 29.23 34.29 -39.80
N GLN A 43 28.87 35.06 -38.76
CA GLN A 43 29.23 36.48 -38.66
C GLN A 43 30.75 36.71 -38.54
N ARG A 44 31.47 35.78 -37.89
CA ARG A 44 32.94 35.81 -37.83
C ARG A 44 33.55 35.54 -39.20
N LEU A 45 33.06 34.54 -39.93
CA LEU A 45 33.48 34.27 -41.31
C LEU A 45 33.20 35.46 -42.23
N LEU A 46 32.04 36.11 -42.06
CA LEU A 46 31.69 37.31 -42.82
C LEU A 46 32.66 38.47 -42.56
N SER A 47 33.06 38.65 -41.30
CA SER A 47 34.03 39.69 -40.92
C SER A 47 35.41 39.42 -41.50
N LEU A 48 35.87 38.17 -41.45
CA LEU A 48 37.13 37.73 -42.08
C LEU A 48 37.10 37.88 -43.60
N SER A 49 35.97 37.58 -44.24
CA SER A 49 35.76 37.79 -45.67
C SER A 49 35.90 39.27 -46.05
N LYS A 50 35.34 40.20 -45.26
CA LYS A 50 35.52 41.65 -45.49
C LYS A 50 36.99 42.08 -45.38
N VAL A 51 37.72 41.56 -44.39
CA VAL A 51 39.17 41.83 -44.23
C VAL A 51 39.96 41.28 -45.42
N LEU A 52 39.63 40.07 -45.86
CA LEU A 52 40.25 39.45 -47.04
C LEU A 52 40.02 40.30 -48.28
N ILE A 53 38.77 40.68 -48.56
CA ILE A 53 38.40 41.51 -49.72
C ILE A 53 39.15 42.84 -49.71
N ALA A 54 39.32 43.47 -48.54
CA ALA A 54 40.09 44.71 -48.41
C ALA A 54 41.59 44.55 -48.67
N ALA A 55 42.15 43.34 -48.51
CA ALA A 55 43.56 43.04 -48.72
C ALA A 55 43.92 42.63 -50.17
N ILE A 56 42.91 42.30 -51.00
CA ILE A 56 43.09 41.90 -52.39
C ILE A 56 43.51 43.12 -53.22
N GLN A 57 44.64 43.02 -53.91
CA GLN A 57 45.05 43.94 -54.96
C GLN A 57 45.25 43.20 -56.28
N PHE A 58 44.97 43.89 -57.38
CA PHE A 58 45.20 43.34 -58.72
C PHE A 58 46.53 43.83 -59.26
N ASP A 59 47.49 42.92 -59.39
CA ASP A 59 48.77 43.20 -60.04
C ASP A 59 48.55 43.20 -61.56
N ARG A 60 48.52 44.42 -62.15
CA ARG A 60 48.32 44.62 -63.59
C ARG A 60 49.47 44.07 -64.43
N GLU A 61 50.67 43.91 -63.89
CA GLU A 61 51.84 43.41 -64.64
C GLU A 61 51.84 41.89 -64.74
N LYS A 62 51.41 41.19 -63.68
CA LYS A 62 51.39 39.71 -63.64
C LYS A 62 50.05 39.08 -64.03
N GLY A 63 49.00 39.89 -64.20
CA GLY A 63 47.65 39.43 -64.59
C GLY A 63 46.99 38.50 -63.56
N ARG A 64 47.48 38.47 -62.32
CA ARG A 64 47.03 37.57 -61.24
C ARG A 64 46.63 38.38 -59.99
N PRO A 65 45.62 37.93 -59.22
CA PRO A 65 45.28 38.55 -57.94
C PRO A 65 46.44 38.33 -56.95
N GLY A 66 46.80 39.38 -56.23
CA GLY A 66 47.82 39.37 -55.18
C GLY A 66 47.26 39.84 -53.83
N LEU A 67 47.95 39.47 -52.75
CA LEU A 67 47.68 39.97 -51.40
C LEU A 67 48.76 40.97 -51.01
N THR A 68 48.34 42.15 -50.57
CA THR A 68 49.29 43.23 -50.20
C THR A 68 49.70 43.13 -48.74
N ARG A 69 48.85 42.48 -47.92
CA ARG A 69 49.06 42.29 -46.49
C ARG A 69 48.58 40.90 -46.09
N SER A 70 49.26 40.29 -45.12
CA SER A 70 48.73 39.11 -44.43
C SER A 70 47.45 39.50 -43.69
N LEU A 71 46.50 38.57 -43.57
CA LEU A 71 45.25 38.78 -42.83
C LEU A 71 45.47 38.99 -41.32
N GLY A 72 46.68 38.77 -40.82
CA GLY A 72 47.04 38.99 -39.41
C GLY A 72 46.58 37.88 -38.46
N ASP A 73 45.87 36.86 -38.94
CA ASP A 73 45.49 35.68 -38.18
C ASP A 73 46.45 34.52 -38.50
N PRO A 74 47.32 34.10 -37.54
CA PRO A 74 48.33 33.06 -37.76
C PRO A 74 47.76 31.71 -38.22
N ARG A 75 46.46 31.47 -37.99
CA ARG A 75 45.81 30.22 -38.39
C ARG A 75 45.77 30.04 -39.91
N PHE A 76 45.80 31.11 -40.70
CA PHE A 76 45.89 30.99 -42.16
C PHE A 76 47.29 30.62 -42.67
N ASP A 77 48.31 30.71 -41.81
CA ASP A 77 49.70 30.40 -42.15
C ASP A 77 50.13 28.99 -41.73
N GLN A 78 49.38 28.36 -40.82
CA GLN A 78 49.63 27.00 -40.34
C GLN A 78 48.95 25.95 -41.25
N ALA A 79 49.74 25.00 -41.78
CA ALA A 79 49.23 23.92 -42.63
C ALA A 79 48.15 23.10 -41.93
N TYR A 80 47.00 22.92 -42.59
CA TYR A 80 45.84 22.17 -42.09
C TYR A 80 45.29 22.65 -40.73
N SER A 81 45.34 23.97 -40.49
CA SER A 81 44.83 24.59 -39.25
C SER A 81 43.32 24.48 -39.05
N GLY A 82 42.57 24.08 -40.08
CA GLY A 82 41.11 24.16 -40.08
C GLY A 82 40.57 25.52 -40.50
N TRP A 83 41.42 26.51 -40.79
CA TRP A 83 41.03 27.86 -41.22
C TRP A 83 41.63 28.17 -42.58
N TYR A 84 40.79 28.48 -43.56
CA TYR A 84 41.18 28.55 -44.96
C TYR A 84 40.55 29.74 -45.65
N TRP A 85 41.25 30.28 -46.64
CA TRP A 85 40.65 31.17 -47.62
C TRP A 85 41.13 30.81 -49.01
N GLN A 86 40.27 31.04 -50.00
CA GLN A 86 40.53 30.78 -51.40
C GLN A 86 39.92 31.90 -52.23
N ILE A 87 40.68 32.41 -53.19
CA ILE A 87 40.24 33.37 -54.19
C ILE A 87 40.44 32.71 -55.54
N SER A 88 39.37 32.54 -56.30
CA SER A 88 39.42 31.94 -57.63
C SER A 88 38.86 32.88 -58.70
N ASP A 89 39.49 32.84 -59.87
CA ASP A 89 39.08 33.54 -61.08
C ASP A 89 38.48 32.55 -62.09
N ARG A 90 37.63 33.02 -63.01
CA ARG A 90 37.04 32.19 -64.09
C ARG A 90 38.10 31.62 -65.05
N ASN A 91 39.29 32.21 -65.09
CA ASN A 91 40.42 31.73 -65.90
C ASN A 91 41.26 30.64 -65.22
N GLY A 92 40.81 30.07 -64.09
CA GLY A 92 41.48 28.98 -63.38
C GLY A 92 42.64 29.41 -62.47
N ASN A 93 42.90 30.72 -62.32
CA ASN A 93 43.86 31.22 -61.34
C ASN A 93 43.26 31.11 -59.94
N VAL A 94 43.96 30.42 -59.03
CA VAL A 94 43.54 30.27 -57.63
C VAL A 94 44.64 30.73 -56.70
N LEU A 95 44.30 31.64 -55.79
CA LEU A 95 45.13 32.07 -54.67
C LEU A 95 44.54 31.48 -53.39
N THR A 96 45.36 30.85 -52.57
CA THR A 96 44.92 30.15 -51.35
C THR A 96 45.75 30.55 -50.14
N SER A 97 45.17 30.40 -48.95
CA SER A 97 45.90 30.43 -47.70
C SER A 97 47.00 29.35 -47.67
N ARG A 98 48.11 29.62 -46.96
CA ARG A 98 49.17 28.62 -46.74
C ARG A 98 48.65 27.41 -45.97
N SER A 99 47.61 27.61 -45.15
CA SER A 99 46.90 26.53 -44.45
C SER A 99 46.27 25.48 -45.36
N LEU A 100 45.87 25.82 -46.60
CA LEU A 100 45.35 24.83 -47.57
C LEU A 100 46.45 23.95 -48.18
N TRP A 101 47.72 24.35 -48.06
CA TRP A 101 48.86 23.66 -48.65
C TRP A 101 48.65 23.42 -50.16
N ASP A 102 48.54 22.16 -50.56
CA ASP A 102 48.34 21.68 -51.93
C ASP A 102 46.85 21.49 -52.31
N GLN A 103 45.94 21.58 -51.34
CA GLN A 103 44.53 21.30 -51.56
C GLN A 103 43.77 22.51 -52.12
N ARG A 104 42.67 22.24 -52.81
CA ARG A 104 41.75 23.25 -53.35
C ARG A 104 40.33 22.91 -52.95
N LEU A 105 39.59 23.92 -52.52
CA LEU A 105 38.18 23.75 -52.15
C LEU A 105 37.30 23.92 -53.39
N PRO A 106 36.25 23.11 -53.56
CA PRO A 106 35.37 23.20 -54.72
C PRO A 106 34.55 24.50 -54.66
N PRO A 107 34.71 25.45 -55.60
CA PRO A 107 33.94 26.69 -55.61
C PRO A 107 32.45 26.42 -55.89
N LEU A 108 31.57 27.33 -55.48
CA LEU A 108 30.21 27.38 -56.04
C LEU A 108 30.28 27.94 -57.46
N GLU A 109 29.71 27.23 -58.43
CA GLU A 109 29.57 27.73 -59.80
C GLU A 109 28.38 28.70 -59.89
N ASP A 110 28.56 29.78 -60.67
CA ASP A 110 27.53 30.78 -61.02
C ASP A 110 26.73 31.37 -59.85
N MET A 111 27.42 32.10 -58.97
CA MET A 111 26.78 32.92 -57.96
C MET A 111 26.29 34.28 -58.49
N ASP A 112 25.08 34.66 -58.08
CA ASP A 112 24.56 36.01 -58.30
C ASP A 112 25.38 37.06 -57.53
N LYS A 113 25.55 38.24 -58.16
CA LYS A 113 26.42 39.29 -57.63
C LYS A 113 25.95 39.76 -56.25
N GLY A 114 26.89 39.77 -55.31
CA GLY A 114 26.65 40.34 -53.98
C GLY A 114 25.88 39.43 -53.03
N VAL A 115 25.42 38.26 -53.48
CA VAL A 115 24.83 37.24 -52.61
C VAL A 115 25.94 36.61 -51.76
N ILE A 116 25.64 36.46 -50.48
CA ILE A 116 26.52 35.79 -49.52
C ILE A 116 25.89 34.43 -49.25
N ILE A 117 26.62 33.36 -49.52
CA ILE A 117 26.15 32.00 -49.25
C ILE A 117 27.04 31.40 -48.16
N SER A 118 26.40 30.90 -47.11
CA SER A 118 27.05 30.05 -46.12
C SER A 118 26.66 28.59 -46.39
N ARG A 119 27.62 27.68 -46.46
CA ARG A 119 27.35 26.25 -46.64
C ARG A 119 28.39 25.36 -45.94
N ASP A 120 28.08 24.08 -45.85
CA ASP A 120 29.01 23.09 -45.34
C ASP A 120 29.66 22.33 -46.51
N LEU A 121 30.95 22.05 -46.40
CA LEU A 121 31.73 21.32 -47.40
C LEU A 121 32.84 20.49 -46.77
N LYS A 122 33.41 19.57 -47.55
CA LYS A 122 34.54 18.75 -47.11
C LYS A 122 35.86 19.45 -47.44
N GLY A 123 36.65 19.70 -46.40
CA GLY A 123 37.98 20.27 -46.49
C GLY A 123 39.11 19.24 -46.36
N PRO A 124 40.34 19.73 -46.15
CA PRO A 124 41.48 18.88 -45.89
C PRO A 124 41.25 17.90 -44.75
N ARG A 125 41.83 16.71 -44.86
CA ARG A 125 41.67 15.59 -43.90
C ARG A 125 40.21 15.18 -43.69
N HIS A 126 39.35 15.37 -44.70
CA HIS A 126 37.91 15.06 -44.66
C HIS A 126 37.14 15.80 -43.56
N GLN A 127 37.67 16.90 -43.05
CA GLN A 127 36.99 17.72 -42.05
C GLN A 127 35.79 18.43 -42.67
N VAL A 128 34.68 18.51 -41.93
CA VAL A 128 33.54 19.34 -42.33
C VAL A 128 33.89 20.79 -42.02
N LEU A 129 33.91 21.62 -43.06
CA LEU A 129 34.13 23.05 -42.98
C LEU A 129 32.81 23.77 -43.21
N ARG A 130 32.61 24.85 -42.47
CA ARG A 130 31.62 25.86 -42.77
C ARG A 130 32.30 26.93 -43.63
N SER A 131 31.80 27.16 -44.83
CA SER A 131 32.29 28.19 -45.75
C SER A 131 31.31 29.34 -45.87
N LEU A 132 31.88 30.52 -46.10
CA LEU A 132 31.19 31.73 -46.54
C LEU A 132 31.78 32.15 -47.88
N GLU A 133 30.93 32.17 -48.89
CA GLU A 133 31.28 32.36 -50.31
C GLU A 133 30.58 33.59 -50.87
N ARG A 134 31.31 34.39 -51.66
CA ARG A 134 30.80 35.59 -52.33
C ARG A 134 31.59 35.95 -53.58
N ASP A 135 30.88 36.36 -54.61
CA ASP A 135 31.48 36.96 -55.80
C ASP A 135 31.63 38.48 -55.66
N ILE A 136 32.83 38.99 -55.93
CA ILE A 136 33.16 40.42 -55.92
C ILE A 136 33.66 40.89 -57.29
N ARG A 137 33.54 42.18 -57.58
CA ARG A 137 34.17 42.83 -58.74
C ARG A 137 35.12 43.89 -58.27
N LEU A 138 36.38 43.79 -58.68
CA LEU A 138 37.37 44.82 -58.41
C LEU A 138 37.28 45.94 -59.44
N PRO A 139 37.51 47.21 -59.05
CA PRO A 139 37.64 48.31 -59.99
C PRO A 139 38.73 48.02 -61.03
N GLY A 140 38.39 48.11 -62.32
CA GLY A 140 39.31 47.83 -63.42
C GLY A 140 39.34 46.38 -63.93
N ARG A 141 38.42 45.51 -63.49
CA ARG A 141 38.24 44.14 -63.99
C ARG A 141 36.78 43.85 -64.35
N ASN A 142 36.54 43.28 -65.54
CA ASN A 142 35.19 42.93 -66.00
C ASN A 142 34.68 41.58 -65.45
N GLN A 143 35.58 40.66 -65.09
CA GLN A 143 35.24 39.34 -64.56
C GLN A 143 35.19 39.35 -63.01
N PRO A 144 34.19 38.68 -62.40
CA PRO A 144 34.10 38.56 -60.94
C PRO A 144 35.22 37.66 -60.38
N LEU A 145 35.65 37.94 -59.15
CA LEU A 145 36.48 37.06 -58.34
C LEU A 145 35.59 36.37 -57.32
N HIS A 146 35.73 35.05 -57.22
CA HIS A 146 35.07 34.26 -56.20
C HIS A 146 35.93 34.25 -54.94
N VAL A 147 35.39 34.76 -53.84
CA VAL A 147 36.08 34.84 -52.55
C VAL A 147 35.40 33.90 -51.57
N MET A 148 36.21 33.04 -50.97
CA MET A 148 35.78 32.02 -50.04
C MET A 148 36.60 32.08 -48.77
N VAL A 149 35.92 32.08 -47.63
CA VAL A 149 36.53 31.87 -46.31
C VAL A 149 35.86 30.67 -45.67
N ALA A 150 36.63 29.70 -45.22
CA ALA A 150 36.13 28.48 -44.61
C ALA A 150 36.84 28.20 -43.29
N ALA A 151 36.09 27.71 -42.32
CA ALA A 151 36.64 27.30 -41.04
C ALA A 151 36.04 25.97 -40.58
N SER A 152 36.77 25.26 -39.72
CA SER A 152 36.32 23.97 -39.21
C SER A 152 35.04 24.12 -38.39
N ARG A 153 34.05 23.30 -38.74
CA ARG A 153 32.82 23.17 -37.96
C ARG A 153 33.04 22.44 -36.63
N SER A 154 34.16 21.72 -36.48
CA SER A 154 34.45 20.95 -35.26
C SER A 154 34.54 21.82 -34.00
N GLU A 155 34.92 23.10 -34.12
CA GLU A 155 34.91 24.03 -32.99
C GLU A 155 33.47 24.27 -32.49
N VAL A 156 32.54 24.54 -33.42
CA VAL A 156 31.11 24.73 -33.13
C VAL A 156 30.48 23.44 -32.61
N ASP A 157 30.72 22.31 -33.29
CA ASP A 157 30.12 21.03 -32.90
C ASP A 157 30.59 20.59 -31.50
N ALA A 158 31.85 20.86 -31.13
CA ALA A 158 32.38 20.56 -29.80
C ALA A 158 31.75 21.45 -28.71
N GLU A 159 31.56 22.74 -28.97
CA GLU A 159 30.88 23.66 -28.05
C GLU A 159 29.41 23.27 -27.84
N VAL A 160 28.72 22.95 -28.93
CA VAL A 160 27.33 22.48 -28.90
C VAL A 160 27.21 21.17 -28.14
N ALA A 161 28.05 20.18 -28.44
CA ALA A 161 28.04 18.89 -27.75
C ALA A 161 28.31 19.05 -26.25
N ARG A 162 29.26 19.90 -25.86
CA ARG A 162 29.55 20.19 -24.46
C ARG A 162 28.34 20.82 -23.75
N PHE A 163 27.69 21.79 -24.40
CA PHE A 163 26.48 22.40 -23.87
C PHE A 163 25.34 21.38 -23.74
N GLU A 164 25.11 20.56 -24.75
CA GLU A 164 24.07 19.52 -24.74
C GLU A 164 24.27 18.51 -23.60
N TRP A 165 25.50 18.05 -23.37
CA TRP A 165 25.80 17.15 -22.25
C TRP A 165 25.59 17.80 -20.88
N LEU A 166 26.02 19.05 -20.70
CA LEU A 166 25.82 19.80 -19.47
C LEU A 166 24.32 20.06 -19.22
N LEU A 167 23.58 20.44 -20.26
CA LEU A 167 22.14 20.66 -20.21
C LEU A 167 21.40 19.37 -19.88
N ALA A 168 21.73 18.26 -20.54
CA ALA A 168 21.13 16.96 -20.26
C ALA A 168 21.39 16.52 -18.82
N GLY A 169 22.64 16.64 -18.34
CA GLY A 169 22.99 16.35 -16.96
C GLY A 169 22.21 17.20 -15.95
N ALA A 170 22.10 18.51 -16.19
CA ALA A 170 21.35 19.43 -15.35
C ALA A 170 19.84 19.12 -15.32
N LEU A 171 19.24 18.82 -16.48
CA LEU A 171 17.82 18.46 -16.58
C LEU A 171 17.51 17.12 -15.91
N VAL A 172 18.39 16.12 -16.07
CA VAL A 172 18.25 14.82 -15.39
C VAL A 172 18.38 14.99 -13.87
N ALA A 173 19.35 15.78 -13.40
CA ALA A 173 19.51 16.08 -11.98
C ALA A 173 18.28 16.81 -11.41
N LEU A 174 17.75 17.82 -12.13
CA LEU A 174 16.55 18.55 -11.74
C LEU A 174 15.31 17.65 -11.73
N ALA A 175 15.11 16.84 -12.77
CA ALA A 175 14.00 15.88 -12.83
C ALA A 175 14.04 14.88 -11.67
N SER A 176 15.24 14.34 -11.38
CA SER A 176 15.45 13.40 -10.27
C SER A 176 15.15 14.06 -8.93
N LEU A 177 15.61 15.30 -8.72
CA LEU A 177 15.34 16.08 -7.51
C LEU A 177 13.83 16.31 -7.33
N LEU A 178 13.12 16.71 -8.39
CA LEU A 178 11.67 16.96 -8.34
C LEU A 178 10.87 15.67 -8.06
N VAL A 179 11.23 14.56 -8.72
CA VAL A 179 10.56 13.26 -8.50
C VAL A 179 10.82 12.73 -7.09
N CYS A 180 12.08 12.77 -6.63
CA CYS A 180 12.43 12.34 -5.28
C CYS A 180 11.81 13.24 -4.21
N GLY A 181 11.83 14.56 -4.42
CA GLY A 181 11.19 15.54 -3.55
C GLY A 181 9.68 15.32 -3.46
N SER A 182 9.01 15.08 -4.59
CA SER A 182 7.59 14.74 -4.63
C SER A 182 7.29 13.44 -3.88
N ALA A 183 8.14 12.42 -4.04
CA ALA A 183 8.00 11.14 -3.34
C ALA A 183 8.17 11.29 -1.82
N ALA A 184 9.13 12.09 -1.38
CA ALA A 184 9.33 12.42 0.02
C ALA A 184 8.12 13.19 0.58
N GLN A 185 7.67 14.24 -0.12
CA GLN A 185 6.52 15.05 0.27
C GLN A 185 5.22 14.22 0.38
N ILE A 186 4.95 13.35 -0.60
CA ILE A 186 3.77 12.47 -0.58
C ILE A 186 3.89 11.43 0.55
N SER A 187 5.07 10.86 0.76
CA SER A 187 5.28 9.86 1.81
C SER A 187 5.12 10.46 3.20
N TRP A 188 5.64 11.67 3.40
CA TRP A 188 5.53 12.40 4.66
C TRP A 188 4.10 12.92 4.88
N GLY A 189 3.49 13.53 3.87
CA GLY A 189 2.13 14.09 3.94
C GLY A 189 1.04 13.04 4.14
N LEU A 190 1.21 11.83 3.58
CA LEU A 190 0.25 10.73 3.77
C LEU A 190 0.60 9.83 4.97
N ALA A 191 1.71 10.05 5.67
CA ALA A 191 2.09 9.22 6.82
C ALA A 191 1.03 9.24 7.94
N PRO A 192 0.44 10.40 8.34
CA PRO A 192 -0.61 10.44 9.35
C PRO A 192 -1.85 9.64 8.96
N LEU A 193 -2.27 9.69 7.69
CA LEU A 193 -3.40 8.91 7.17
C LEU A 193 -3.15 7.39 7.25
N ARG A 194 -1.91 6.95 6.93
CA ARG A 194 -1.55 5.53 7.06
C ARG A 194 -1.57 5.08 8.52
N ARG A 195 -1.11 5.93 9.45
CA ARG A 195 -1.19 5.66 10.90
C ARG A 195 -2.64 5.58 11.39
N LEU A 196 -3.49 6.52 10.96
CA LEU A 196 -4.91 6.51 11.30
C LEU A 196 -5.61 5.24 10.79
N ARG A 197 -5.33 4.83 9.55
CA ARG A 197 -5.83 3.55 9.00
C ARG A 197 -5.39 2.35 9.85
N ALA A 198 -4.14 2.31 10.28
CA ALA A 198 -3.64 1.23 11.13
C ALA A 198 -4.32 1.22 12.52
N ARG A 199 -4.52 2.40 13.13
CA ARG A 199 -5.27 2.54 14.39
C ARG A 199 -6.73 2.10 14.24
N LEU A 200 -7.39 2.50 13.17
CA LEU A 200 -8.75 2.06 12.82
C LEU A 200 -8.85 0.55 12.69
N LYS A 201 -7.86 -0.08 12.05
CA LYS A 201 -7.81 -1.54 11.95
C LYS A 201 -7.72 -2.18 13.34
N LYS A 202 -6.90 -1.65 14.25
CA LYS A 202 -6.82 -2.15 15.63
C LYS A 202 -8.14 -2.04 16.39
N VAL A 203 -8.89 -0.95 16.19
CA VAL A 203 -10.22 -0.78 16.80
C VAL A 203 -11.21 -1.78 16.21
N ALA A 204 -11.22 -1.94 14.88
CA ALA A 204 -12.06 -2.94 14.21
C ALA A 204 -11.70 -4.38 14.63
N ASP A 205 -10.43 -4.63 14.89
CA ASP A 205 -9.91 -5.89 15.40
C ASP A 205 -10.06 -5.98 16.95
N GLY A 206 -10.72 -5.04 17.64
CA GLY A 206 -10.94 -5.11 19.09
C GLY A 206 -9.67 -5.04 19.98
N GLU A 207 -8.51 -4.68 19.40
CA GLU A 207 -7.25 -4.47 20.14
C GLU A 207 -7.21 -3.10 20.86
N ALA A 208 -8.11 -2.19 20.50
CA ALA A 208 -8.22 -0.87 21.09
C ALA A 208 -9.69 -0.43 21.11
N GLU A 209 -10.12 0.24 22.18
CA GLU A 209 -11.49 0.72 22.31
C GLU A 209 -11.75 2.02 21.54
N ARG A 210 -10.70 2.83 21.32
CA ARG A 210 -10.81 4.16 20.72
C ARG A 210 -9.58 4.53 19.89
N LEU A 211 -9.76 5.46 18.99
CA LEU A 211 -8.67 6.07 18.24
C LEU A 211 -7.97 7.14 19.07
N GLU A 212 -6.66 6.99 19.26
CA GLU A 212 -5.83 8.00 19.90
C GLU A 212 -5.71 9.27 19.03
N GLU A 213 -5.92 10.43 19.65
CA GLU A 213 -5.78 11.75 19.01
C GLU A 213 -4.32 12.25 18.95
N THR A 214 -3.39 11.56 19.60
CA THR A 214 -2.02 12.04 19.79
C THR A 214 -1.26 12.13 18.46
N ARG A 215 -0.63 13.29 18.21
CA ARG A 215 0.21 13.61 17.04
C ARG A 215 -0.52 13.55 15.69
N LEU A 216 -1.77 13.98 15.64
CA LEU A 216 -2.53 14.13 14.40
C LEU A 216 -2.62 15.61 13.96
N PRO A 217 -2.56 15.89 12.64
CA PRO A 217 -2.98 17.17 12.08
C PRO A 217 -4.43 17.50 12.45
N PRO A 218 -4.79 18.80 12.56
CA PRO A 218 -6.12 19.22 13.03
C PRO A 218 -7.27 18.61 12.21
N GLU A 219 -7.09 18.46 10.90
CA GLU A 219 -8.09 17.85 10.00
C GLU A 219 -8.37 16.38 10.35
N LEU A 220 -7.34 15.64 10.76
CA LEU A 220 -7.50 14.25 11.19
C LEU A 220 -8.01 14.16 12.63
N THR A 221 -7.75 15.16 13.48
CA THR A 221 -8.28 15.20 14.84
C THR A 221 -9.80 15.30 14.84
N GLU A 222 -10.39 16.20 14.03
CA GLU A 222 -11.85 16.30 13.90
C GLU A 222 -12.48 15.00 13.39
N LEU A 223 -11.87 14.38 12.37
CA LEU A 223 -12.32 13.08 11.87
C LEU A 223 -12.23 11.99 12.95
N THR A 224 -11.15 11.98 13.73
CA THR A 224 -10.95 11.02 14.82
C THR A 224 -12.01 11.19 15.90
N ARG A 225 -12.34 12.43 16.28
CA ARG A 225 -13.43 12.73 17.23
C ARG A 225 -14.79 12.28 16.70
N ALA A 226 -15.09 12.53 15.43
CA ALA A 226 -16.34 12.08 14.81
C ALA A 226 -16.46 10.53 14.83
N ILE A 227 -15.38 9.81 14.53
CA ILE A 227 -15.35 8.34 14.58
C ILE A 227 -15.51 7.85 16.01
N ASN A 228 -14.77 8.41 16.97
CA ASN A 228 -14.91 8.04 18.39
C ASN A 228 -16.33 8.28 18.90
N ALA A 229 -17.00 9.37 18.50
CA ALA A 229 -18.39 9.63 18.88
C ALA A 229 -19.37 8.56 18.35
N VAL A 230 -19.13 8.01 17.16
CA VAL A 230 -19.89 6.88 16.61
C VAL A 230 -19.62 5.61 17.42
N LEU A 231 -18.35 5.29 17.68
CA LEU A 231 -17.97 4.12 18.49
C LEU A 231 -18.61 4.15 19.89
N GLU A 232 -18.56 5.29 20.58
CA GLU A 232 -19.20 5.46 21.88
C GLU A 232 -20.73 5.33 21.80
N ARG A 233 -21.35 5.81 20.72
CA ARG A 233 -22.80 5.68 20.53
C ARG A 233 -23.18 4.22 20.37
N ASP A 234 -22.42 3.45 19.59
CA ASP A 234 -22.66 2.03 19.36
C ASP A 234 -22.46 1.23 20.64
N GLN A 235 -21.39 1.48 21.40
CA GLN A 235 -21.17 0.88 22.73
C GLN A 235 -22.36 1.14 23.66
N ARG A 236 -22.82 2.39 23.77
CA ARG A 236 -23.99 2.74 24.60
C ARG A 236 -25.28 2.06 24.14
N LEU A 237 -25.46 1.81 22.84
CA LEU A 237 -26.62 1.08 22.31
C LEU A 237 -26.56 -0.40 22.68
N ILE A 238 -25.38 -1.02 22.60
CA ILE A 238 -25.15 -2.41 23.00
C ILE A 238 -25.39 -2.60 24.50
N GLU A 239 -24.82 -1.73 25.35
CA GLU A 239 -25.03 -1.78 26.81
C GLU A 239 -26.50 -1.67 27.18
N ARG A 240 -27.25 -0.75 26.53
CA ARG A 240 -28.70 -0.63 26.73
C ARG A 240 -29.46 -1.85 26.26
N GLY A 241 -29.06 -2.44 25.13
CA GLY A 241 -29.63 -3.70 24.63
C GLY A 241 -29.47 -4.83 25.63
N ARG A 242 -28.25 -5.00 26.18
CA ARG A 242 -27.95 -5.99 27.24
C ARG A 242 -28.77 -5.74 28.51
N ALA A 243 -28.82 -4.50 28.99
CA ALA A 243 -29.61 -4.15 30.17
C ALA A 243 -31.11 -4.40 29.98
N ALA A 244 -31.65 -4.07 28.80
CA ALA A 244 -33.05 -4.32 28.47
C ALA A 244 -33.36 -5.82 28.38
N ALA A 245 -32.47 -6.61 27.77
CA ALA A 245 -32.57 -8.06 27.75
C ALA A 245 -32.55 -8.63 29.19
N GLY A 246 -31.57 -8.25 30.02
CA GLY A 246 -31.50 -8.69 31.42
C GLY A 246 -32.76 -8.38 32.23
N ASN A 247 -33.30 -7.17 32.06
CA ASN A 247 -34.55 -6.77 32.72
C ASN A 247 -35.75 -7.59 32.23
N LEU A 248 -35.84 -7.86 30.91
CA LEU A 248 -36.90 -8.66 30.34
C LEU A 248 -36.81 -10.13 30.82
N ALA A 249 -35.59 -10.68 30.94
CA ALA A 249 -35.37 -12.01 31.51
C ALA A 249 -35.92 -12.12 32.93
N HIS A 250 -35.60 -11.13 33.77
CA HIS A 250 -36.09 -11.10 35.15
C HIS A 250 -37.62 -10.94 35.21
N ALA A 251 -38.18 -10.06 34.37
CA ALA A 251 -39.61 -9.81 34.29
C ALA A 251 -40.40 -11.03 33.82
N LEU A 252 -39.83 -11.90 32.97
CA LEU A 252 -40.47 -13.13 32.49
C LEU A 252 -40.28 -14.33 33.45
N LYS A 253 -39.16 -14.40 34.18
CA LYS A 253 -38.92 -15.47 35.17
C LYS A 253 -39.95 -15.48 36.29
N THR A 254 -40.38 -14.31 36.72
CA THR A 254 -41.35 -14.14 37.82
C THR A 254 -42.72 -14.75 37.49
N PRO A 255 -43.41 -14.40 36.39
CA PRO A 255 -44.69 -14.99 36.02
C PRO A 255 -44.56 -16.48 35.66
N VAL A 256 -43.47 -16.92 35.02
CA VAL A 256 -43.23 -18.35 34.74
C VAL A 256 -43.10 -19.15 36.04
N SER A 257 -42.41 -18.60 37.05
CA SER A 257 -42.28 -19.24 38.37
C SER A 257 -43.62 -19.33 39.11
N VAL A 258 -44.47 -18.30 38.99
CA VAL A 258 -45.83 -18.31 39.55
C VAL A 258 -46.70 -19.36 38.85
N LEU A 259 -46.67 -19.42 37.52
CA LEU A 259 -47.41 -20.43 36.76
C LEU A 259 -46.95 -21.85 37.09
N LYS A 260 -45.64 -22.04 37.31
CA LYS A 260 -45.07 -23.31 37.78
C LYS A 260 -45.54 -23.68 39.19
N ALA A 261 -45.59 -22.73 40.12
CA ALA A 261 -46.14 -22.98 41.46
C ALA A 261 -47.66 -23.27 41.42
N GLN A 262 -48.38 -22.71 40.45
CA GLN A 262 -49.80 -22.98 40.25
C GLN A 262 -50.04 -24.33 39.56
N SER A 263 -49.14 -24.80 38.70
CA SER A 263 -49.24 -26.12 38.06
C SER A 263 -49.13 -27.26 39.07
N GLU A 264 -48.45 -27.05 40.21
CA GLU A 264 -48.33 -28.03 41.29
C GLU A 264 -49.67 -28.44 41.93
N ARG A 265 -50.75 -27.70 41.68
CA ARG A 265 -52.11 -27.98 42.17
C ARG A 265 -52.90 -28.95 41.29
N PHE A 266 -52.38 -29.29 40.11
CA PHE A 266 -52.95 -30.28 39.21
C PHE A 266 -52.27 -31.63 39.42
N ASP A 267 -52.98 -32.74 39.21
CA ASP A 267 -52.46 -34.10 39.39
C ASP A 267 -52.52 -34.89 38.07
N GLY A 268 -51.61 -35.86 37.91
CA GLY A 268 -51.62 -36.80 36.78
C GLY A 268 -51.13 -36.20 35.44
N GLU A 269 -51.77 -36.60 34.33
CA GLU A 269 -51.38 -36.23 32.96
C GLU A 269 -51.43 -34.71 32.69
N ASP A 270 -52.37 -34.00 33.32
CA ASP A 270 -52.56 -32.55 33.09
C ASP A 270 -51.40 -31.74 33.67
N ARG A 271 -50.87 -32.14 34.84
CA ARG A 271 -49.66 -31.53 35.42
C ARG A 271 -48.45 -31.73 34.50
N ALA A 272 -48.26 -32.94 33.99
CA ALA A 272 -47.15 -33.26 33.10
C ALA A 272 -47.18 -32.43 31.80
N ARG A 273 -48.37 -32.21 31.23
CA ARG A 273 -48.54 -31.35 30.04
C ARG A 273 -48.25 -29.87 30.33
N ILE A 274 -48.74 -29.34 31.45
CA ILE A 274 -48.54 -27.94 31.83
C ILE A 274 -47.06 -27.69 32.15
N ASP A 275 -46.40 -28.58 32.89
CA ASP A 275 -44.97 -28.47 33.19
C ASP A 275 -44.11 -28.56 31.92
N ALA A 276 -44.50 -29.40 30.96
CA ALA A 276 -43.82 -29.49 29.67
C ALA A 276 -43.91 -28.18 28.87
N GLU A 277 -45.08 -27.53 28.83
CA GLU A 277 -45.23 -26.24 28.12
C GLU A 277 -44.61 -25.06 28.86
N LEU A 278 -44.69 -25.01 30.20
CA LEU A 278 -43.98 -23.99 30.97
C LEU A 278 -42.47 -24.10 30.80
N LYS A 279 -41.96 -25.33 30.67
CA LYS A 279 -40.55 -25.59 30.38
C LYS A 279 -40.17 -25.14 28.98
N ARG A 280 -40.99 -25.40 27.95
CA ARG A 280 -40.79 -24.88 26.59
C ARG A 280 -40.77 -23.35 26.55
N ILE A 281 -41.66 -22.69 27.30
CA ILE A 281 -41.68 -21.22 27.39
C ILE A 281 -40.41 -20.70 28.07
N ASP A 282 -39.98 -21.30 29.19
CA ASP A 282 -38.74 -20.91 29.87
C ASP A 282 -37.52 -21.08 28.95
N GLU A 283 -37.45 -22.20 28.21
CA GLU A 283 -36.39 -22.48 27.22
C GLU A 283 -36.41 -21.47 26.07
N ALA A 284 -37.57 -21.21 25.46
CA ALA A 284 -37.69 -20.24 24.36
C ALA A 284 -37.34 -18.82 24.81
N VAL A 285 -37.77 -18.41 26.00
CA VAL A 285 -37.46 -17.09 26.58
C VAL A 285 -35.97 -16.95 26.80
N ARG A 286 -35.33 -17.93 27.46
CA ARG A 286 -33.88 -17.92 27.67
C ARG A 286 -33.10 -17.90 26.37
N HIS A 287 -33.50 -18.70 25.39
CA HIS A 287 -32.88 -18.74 24.05
C HIS A 287 -32.90 -17.39 23.36
N HIS A 288 -34.08 -16.76 23.30
CA HIS A 288 -34.23 -15.46 22.64
C HIS A 288 -33.52 -14.34 23.40
N LEU A 289 -33.44 -14.42 24.73
CA LEU A 289 -32.72 -13.48 25.57
C LEU A 289 -31.22 -13.61 25.49
N ALA A 290 -30.70 -14.84 25.52
CA ALA A 290 -29.29 -15.13 25.29
C ALA A 290 -28.87 -14.58 23.92
N ARG A 291 -29.65 -14.88 22.88
CA ARG A 291 -29.42 -14.38 21.52
C ARG A 291 -29.49 -12.85 21.41
N ALA A 292 -30.44 -12.19 22.09
CA ALA A 292 -30.59 -10.74 22.07
C ALA A 292 -29.47 -10.02 22.84
N SER A 293 -29.02 -10.58 23.96
CA SER A 293 -27.87 -10.07 24.74
C SER A 293 -26.55 -10.22 23.96
N ALA A 294 -26.47 -11.28 23.17
CA ALA A 294 -25.31 -11.70 22.44
C ALA A 294 -25.06 -10.98 21.10
N ALA A 295 -26.13 -10.68 20.35
CA ALA A 295 -26.04 -10.05 19.03
C ALA A 295 -25.40 -8.65 19.02
N GLY A 296 -25.26 -8.01 20.18
CA GLY A 296 -24.60 -6.70 20.32
C GLY A 296 -23.10 -6.76 20.66
N GLY A 297 -22.59 -7.83 21.27
CA GLY A 297 -21.28 -7.81 21.95
C GLY A 297 -20.19 -8.73 21.39
N ALA A 298 -20.56 -9.78 20.65
CA ALA A 298 -19.59 -10.79 20.18
C ALA A 298 -18.50 -10.22 19.25
N HIS A 299 -18.75 -9.09 18.59
CA HIS A 299 -17.81 -8.48 17.64
C HIS A 299 -16.88 -7.41 18.24
N LEU A 300 -17.16 -6.93 19.46
CA LEU A 300 -16.40 -5.84 20.11
C LEU A 300 -15.66 -6.30 21.38
N SER A 301 -15.81 -7.57 21.77
CA SER A 301 -15.10 -8.12 22.92
C SER A 301 -13.62 -8.34 22.57
N GLY A 302 -12.73 -7.76 23.38
CA GLY A 302 -11.28 -7.89 23.22
C GLY A 302 -10.80 -9.34 23.37
N ARG A 303 -9.54 -9.62 22.99
CA ARG A 303 -8.92 -10.92 23.29
C ARG A 303 -8.75 -11.05 24.81
N ILE A 304 -9.26 -12.14 25.37
CA ILE A 304 -9.12 -12.47 26.79
C ILE A 304 -8.27 -13.73 26.95
N SER A 305 -7.47 -13.79 28.01
CA SER A 305 -6.76 -15.01 28.38
C SER A 305 -7.75 -16.03 28.93
N LEU A 306 -7.72 -17.26 28.39
CA LEU A 306 -8.56 -18.36 28.86
C LEU A 306 -8.31 -18.64 30.35
N ARG A 307 -7.05 -18.57 30.78
CA ARG A 307 -6.65 -18.78 32.18
C ARG A 307 -7.24 -17.72 33.10
N GLU A 308 -7.12 -16.44 32.74
CA GLU A 308 -7.60 -15.33 33.57
C GLU A 308 -9.12 -15.35 33.72
N ALA A 309 -9.84 -15.62 32.62
CA ALA A 309 -11.30 -15.61 32.63
C ALA A 309 -11.89 -16.83 33.35
N ALA A 310 -11.32 -18.02 33.16
CA ALA A 310 -11.83 -19.26 33.76
C ALA A 310 -11.34 -19.50 35.20
N GLY A 311 -10.26 -18.82 35.63
CA GLY A 311 -9.67 -18.93 36.97
C GLY A 311 -10.69 -18.86 38.13
N PRO A 312 -11.56 -17.83 38.20
CA PRO A 312 -12.56 -17.71 39.27
C PRO A 312 -13.52 -18.90 39.37
N VAL A 313 -13.89 -19.50 38.23
CA VAL A 313 -14.77 -20.67 38.17
C VAL A 313 -14.07 -21.91 38.75
N PHE A 314 -12.80 -22.12 38.38
CA PHE A 314 -12.00 -23.21 38.94
C PHE A 314 -11.77 -23.07 40.44
N GLU A 315 -11.53 -21.86 40.95
CA GLU A 315 -11.41 -21.63 42.40
C GLU A 315 -12.72 -21.90 43.14
N GLY A 316 -13.85 -21.47 42.55
CA GLY A 316 -15.19 -21.70 43.09
C GLY A 316 -15.52 -23.18 43.21
N LEU A 317 -15.37 -23.92 42.11
CA LEU A 317 -15.73 -25.33 42.00
C LEU A 317 -14.66 -26.29 42.56
N GLY A 318 -13.39 -25.88 42.62
CA GLY A 318 -12.32 -26.66 43.24
C GLY A 318 -12.54 -26.91 44.74
N ARG A 319 -13.17 -25.95 45.44
CA ARG A 319 -13.61 -26.15 46.84
C ARG A 319 -14.70 -27.21 46.95
N LEU A 320 -15.60 -27.30 45.97
CA LEU A 320 -16.66 -28.29 45.93
C LEU A 320 -16.10 -29.69 45.59
N ALA A 321 -15.18 -29.77 44.62
CA ALA A 321 -14.47 -30.99 44.26
C ALA A 321 -13.73 -31.60 45.47
N SER A 322 -12.99 -30.77 46.21
CA SER A 322 -12.25 -31.19 47.41
C SER A 322 -13.16 -31.78 48.49
N ARG A 323 -14.35 -31.18 48.71
CA ARG A 323 -15.35 -31.70 49.66
C ARG A 323 -15.92 -33.06 49.24
N ARG A 324 -15.94 -33.36 47.94
CA ARG A 324 -16.37 -34.65 47.40
C ARG A 324 -15.24 -35.66 47.26
N GLY A 325 -14.00 -35.29 47.57
CA GLY A 325 -12.82 -36.15 47.38
C GLY A 325 -12.43 -36.35 45.92
N ILE A 326 -12.83 -35.43 45.03
CA ILE A 326 -12.50 -35.47 43.60
C ILE A 326 -11.25 -34.62 43.35
N THR A 327 -10.27 -35.16 42.63
CA THR A 327 -9.05 -34.46 42.23
C THR A 327 -9.31 -33.64 40.97
N LEU A 328 -9.21 -32.31 41.08
CA LEU A 328 -9.33 -31.39 39.93
C LEU A 328 -7.93 -30.96 39.45
N SER A 329 -7.57 -31.32 38.22
CA SER A 329 -6.30 -30.94 37.60
C SER A 329 -6.50 -29.91 36.48
N LEU A 330 -5.63 -28.90 36.43
CA LEU A 330 -5.70 -27.80 35.46
C LEU A 330 -4.40 -27.69 34.67
N ALA A 331 -4.49 -27.81 33.35
CA ALA A 331 -3.37 -27.73 32.41
C ALA A 331 -3.74 -26.82 31.23
N LEU A 332 -3.89 -25.52 31.51
CA LEU A 332 -4.13 -24.51 30.47
C LEU A 332 -2.81 -23.97 29.93
N GLU A 333 -2.75 -23.71 28.62
CA GLU A 333 -1.66 -22.99 27.96
C GLU A 333 -1.68 -21.52 28.37
N ASP A 334 -0.50 -20.91 28.55
CA ASP A 334 -0.39 -19.53 29.03
C ASP A 334 -0.73 -18.48 27.96
N ASP A 335 -0.63 -18.84 26.67
CA ASP A 335 -0.89 -17.98 25.51
C ASP A 335 -2.29 -18.20 24.88
N ALA A 336 -3.06 -19.16 25.40
CA ALA A 336 -4.43 -19.44 24.94
C ALA A 336 -5.36 -18.24 25.16
N SER A 337 -5.76 -17.59 24.06
CA SER A 337 -6.61 -16.40 24.08
C SER A 337 -7.72 -16.46 23.03
N VAL A 338 -8.92 -16.10 23.48
CA VAL A 338 -10.17 -16.17 22.71
C VAL A 338 -10.88 -14.81 22.69
N ARG A 339 -11.81 -14.61 21.75
CA ARG A 339 -12.65 -13.40 21.67
C ARG A 339 -14.08 -13.74 22.09
N VAL A 340 -14.24 -13.90 23.39
CA VAL A 340 -15.50 -14.24 24.04
C VAL A 340 -15.70 -13.24 25.18
N ASP A 341 -16.93 -12.87 25.48
CA ASP A 341 -17.21 -12.09 26.69
C ASP A 341 -16.75 -12.90 27.92
N PRO A 342 -15.98 -12.32 28.87
CA PRO A 342 -15.50 -13.05 30.04
C PRO A 342 -16.60 -13.76 30.81
N GLN A 343 -17.79 -13.16 30.90
CA GLN A 343 -18.90 -13.73 31.64
C GLN A 343 -19.51 -14.95 30.92
N ASP A 344 -19.64 -14.88 29.59
CA ASP A 344 -20.11 -16.00 28.77
C ASP A 344 -19.12 -17.18 28.83
N LEU A 345 -17.81 -16.89 28.81
CA LEU A 345 -16.78 -17.92 28.96
C LEU A 345 -16.85 -18.58 30.35
N GLN A 346 -17.05 -17.79 31.41
CA GLN A 346 -17.26 -18.31 32.76
C GLN A 346 -18.51 -19.18 32.86
N GLU A 347 -19.59 -18.80 32.18
CA GLU A 347 -20.84 -19.58 32.14
C GLU A 347 -20.65 -20.91 31.38
N MET A 348 -19.95 -20.90 30.24
CA MET A 348 -19.61 -22.14 29.52
C MET A 348 -18.77 -23.09 30.37
N VAL A 349 -17.66 -22.59 30.93
CA VAL A 349 -16.75 -23.39 31.75
C VAL A 349 -17.46 -23.89 33.01
N GLY A 350 -18.28 -23.04 33.65
CA GLY A 350 -19.03 -23.39 34.84
C GLY A 350 -20.01 -24.53 34.59
N ASN A 351 -20.82 -24.43 33.55
CA ASN A 351 -21.80 -25.47 33.19
C ASN A 351 -21.13 -26.82 32.88
N LEU A 352 -20.02 -26.81 32.13
CA LEU A 352 -19.30 -28.04 31.79
C LEU A 352 -18.59 -28.65 33.00
N LEU A 353 -17.99 -27.82 33.86
CA LEU A 353 -17.26 -28.30 35.03
C LEU A 353 -18.21 -28.80 36.13
N GLU A 354 -19.37 -28.17 36.31
CA GLU A 354 -20.43 -28.68 37.20
C GLU A 354 -20.92 -30.06 36.75
N ASN A 355 -21.13 -30.24 35.45
CA ASN A 355 -21.47 -31.55 34.87
C ASN A 355 -20.37 -32.58 35.17
N ALA A 356 -19.10 -32.27 34.87
CA ALA A 356 -17.98 -33.18 35.13
C ALA A 356 -17.91 -33.59 36.61
N LEU A 357 -18.04 -32.63 37.55
CA LEU A 357 -18.02 -32.89 39.00
C LEU A 357 -19.25 -33.64 39.53
N GLN A 358 -20.35 -33.65 38.79
CA GLN A 358 -21.56 -34.40 39.13
C GLN A 358 -21.40 -35.89 38.80
N TRP A 359 -20.67 -36.22 37.73
CA TRP A 359 -20.54 -37.58 37.19
C TRP A 359 -19.21 -38.27 37.50
N ALA A 360 -18.15 -37.51 37.80
CA ALA A 360 -16.85 -38.04 38.15
C ALA A 360 -16.88 -38.96 39.38
N ARG A 361 -16.01 -39.97 39.38
CA ARG A 361 -15.77 -40.86 40.53
C ARG A 361 -14.67 -40.30 41.41
N GLN A 362 -13.52 -39.97 40.83
CA GLN A 362 -12.31 -39.58 41.59
C GLN A 362 -11.52 -38.44 40.94
N GLN A 363 -11.67 -38.19 39.62
CA GLN A 363 -10.83 -37.20 38.95
C GLN A 363 -11.56 -36.44 37.83
N VAL A 364 -11.22 -35.16 37.71
CA VAL A 364 -11.58 -34.28 36.60
C VAL A 364 -10.31 -33.59 36.10
N ARG A 365 -10.11 -33.57 34.78
CA ARG A 365 -8.98 -32.89 34.14
C ARG A 365 -9.50 -31.82 33.20
N VAL A 366 -8.90 -30.64 33.29
CA VAL A 366 -9.16 -29.54 32.37
C VAL A 366 -7.88 -29.15 31.68
N SER A 367 -7.89 -29.11 30.36
CA SER A 367 -6.72 -28.77 29.54
C SER A 367 -7.11 -27.88 28.37
N SER A 368 -6.16 -27.13 27.84
CA SER A 368 -6.37 -26.37 26.60
C SER A 368 -5.23 -26.60 25.61
N GLU A 369 -5.55 -26.53 24.32
CA GLU A 369 -4.59 -26.61 23.22
C GLU A 369 -4.91 -25.53 22.18
N THR A 370 -3.91 -24.77 21.75
CA THR A 370 -4.06 -23.83 20.64
C THR A 370 -4.03 -24.60 19.32
N ARG A 371 -5.16 -24.63 18.61
CA ARG A 371 -5.32 -25.44 17.39
C ARG A 371 -6.23 -24.77 16.36
N ASP A 372 -5.87 -24.93 15.08
CA ASP A 372 -6.68 -24.53 13.91
C ASP A 372 -7.12 -23.06 13.93
N GLY A 373 -6.25 -22.15 14.41
CA GLY A 373 -6.57 -20.72 14.51
C GLY A 373 -7.56 -20.40 15.63
N GLY A 374 -7.72 -21.29 16.61
CA GLY A 374 -8.53 -21.14 17.80
C GLY A 374 -7.90 -21.80 19.03
N VAL A 375 -8.69 -21.95 20.07
CA VAL A 375 -8.33 -22.65 21.30
C VAL A 375 -9.33 -23.78 21.52
N LEU A 376 -8.83 -24.99 21.70
CA LEU A 376 -9.59 -26.16 22.10
C LEU A 376 -9.49 -26.30 23.63
N LEU A 377 -10.59 -26.11 24.34
CA LEU A 377 -10.74 -26.41 25.76
C LEU A 377 -11.32 -27.81 25.93
N ILE A 378 -10.70 -28.62 26.77
CA ILE A 378 -11.08 -30.02 27.00
C ILE A 378 -11.32 -30.23 28.49
N ILE A 379 -12.51 -30.69 28.85
CA ILE A 379 -12.91 -31.04 30.22
C ILE A 379 -13.24 -32.54 30.24
N GLU A 380 -12.48 -33.31 31.01
CA GLU A 380 -12.53 -34.76 31.11
C GLU A 380 -12.91 -35.24 32.52
N ASP A 381 -13.71 -36.30 32.62
CA ASP A 381 -14.02 -37.00 33.89
C ASP A 381 -13.81 -38.52 33.81
N ASP A 382 -13.74 -39.18 34.97
CA ASP A 382 -13.66 -40.65 35.13
C ASP A 382 -15.01 -41.32 35.47
N GLY A 383 -16.11 -40.68 35.09
CA GLY A 383 -17.47 -41.15 35.29
C GLY A 383 -17.90 -42.30 34.36
N PRO A 384 -19.21 -42.57 34.24
CA PRO A 384 -19.73 -43.60 33.33
C PRO A 384 -19.47 -43.29 31.84
N GLY A 385 -19.30 -42.01 31.49
CA GLY A 385 -19.14 -41.51 30.13
C GLY A 385 -20.40 -41.64 29.28
N MET A 386 -20.28 -41.29 28.00
CA MET A 386 -21.26 -41.58 26.96
C MET A 386 -20.57 -42.33 25.81
N ASN A 387 -21.31 -43.14 25.08
CA ASN A 387 -20.90 -43.59 23.76
C ASN A 387 -21.13 -42.49 22.71
N GLU A 388 -20.62 -42.68 21.49
CA GLU A 388 -20.66 -41.65 20.44
C GLU A 388 -22.09 -41.28 20.02
N GLU A 389 -23.01 -42.26 20.00
CA GLU A 389 -24.42 -42.06 19.68
C GLU A 389 -25.15 -41.30 20.80
N GLU A 390 -24.86 -41.62 22.06
CA GLU A 390 -25.37 -40.95 23.26
C GLU A 390 -24.86 -39.50 23.33
N GLY A 391 -23.58 -39.26 23.02
CA GLY A 391 -23.00 -37.92 22.99
C GLY A 391 -23.63 -37.03 21.92
N ALA A 392 -23.80 -37.56 20.71
CA ALA A 392 -24.50 -36.86 19.63
C ALA A 392 -25.98 -36.61 19.96
N ALA A 393 -26.65 -37.58 20.60
CA ALA A 393 -28.01 -37.41 21.06
C ALA A 393 -28.12 -36.34 22.15
N ALA A 394 -27.18 -36.26 23.09
CA ALA A 394 -27.15 -35.26 24.16
C ALA A 394 -27.06 -33.80 23.64
N LEU A 395 -26.42 -33.61 22.49
CA LEU A 395 -26.30 -32.34 21.79
C LEU A 395 -27.49 -32.06 20.85
N GLY A 396 -28.38 -33.04 20.66
CA GLY A 396 -29.58 -32.91 19.85
C GLY A 396 -30.62 -31.97 20.50
N ARG A 397 -31.35 -31.20 19.67
CA ARG A 397 -32.36 -30.23 20.14
C ARG A 397 -33.40 -30.92 21.04
N GLY A 398 -33.42 -30.54 22.31
CA GLY A 398 -34.42 -31.01 23.28
C GLY A 398 -34.16 -32.39 23.88
N ALA A 399 -32.96 -32.98 23.69
CA ALA A 399 -32.64 -34.29 24.23
C ALA A 399 -32.33 -34.24 25.74
N ARG A 400 -33.08 -35.04 26.50
CA ARG A 400 -32.79 -35.37 27.91
C ARG A 400 -32.34 -36.83 27.95
N LEU A 401 -31.07 -37.08 28.26
CA LEU A 401 -30.59 -38.42 28.60
C LEU A 401 -30.73 -38.60 30.12
N ASP A 402 -31.83 -39.23 30.48
CA ASP A 402 -32.17 -39.94 31.72
C ASP A 402 -32.26 -39.22 33.08
N GLU A 403 -33.42 -39.45 33.69
CA GLU A 403 -33.87 -39.07 35.02
C GLU A 403 -33.23 -40.00 36.07
N GLY A 404 -32.24 -39.50 36.84
CA GLY A 404 -31.64 -40.31 37.91
C GLY A 404 -31.01 -39.56 39.08
N ARG A 405 -30.51 -38.33 38.88
CA ARG A 405 -29.97 -37.48 39.97
C ARG A 405 -30.26 -36.02 39.71
N SER A 406 -30.54 -35.29 40.80
CA SER A 406 -30.91 -33.86 40.84
C SER A 406 -29.95 -33.00 40.01
N GLY A 407 -30.34 -32.68 38.78
CA GLY A 407 -29.62 -31.83 37.84
C GLY A 407 -30.60 -31.25 36.84
N SER A 408 -30.45 -29.96 36.50
CA SER A 408 -31.46 -29.24 35.71
C SER A 408 -31.52 -29.66 34.23
N GLY A 409 -30.49 -30.36 33.73
CA GLY A 409 -30.34 -30.70 32.31
C GLY A 409 -30.17 -29.50 31.38
N LEU A 410 -29.95 -28.29 31.93
CA LEU A 410 -29.88 -27.03 31.18
C LEU A 410 -28.46 -26.63 30.79
N GLY A 411 -27.44 -27.09 31.52
CA GLY A 411 -26.08 -26.60 31.38
C GLY A 411 -25.49 -26.82 29.98
N LEU A 412 -25.76 -27.98 29.36
CA LEU A 412 -25.21 -28.30 28.05
C LEU A 412 -25.87 -27.49 26.91
N ALA A 413 -27.17 -27.22 27.02
CA ALA A 413 -27.91 -26.39 26.06
C ALA A 413 -27.41 -24.93 26.07
N ILE A 414 -27.07 -24.39 27.25
CA ILE A 414 -26.49 -23.06 27.38
C ILE A 414 -25.13 -22.99 26.68
N VAL A 415 -24.30 -24.03 26.84
CA VAL A 415 -22.99 -24.10 26.17
C VAL A 415 -23.15 -24.17 24.65
N ASP A 416 -24.11 -24.96 24.15
CA ASP A 416 -24.39 -25.06 22.71
C ASP A 416 -24.85 -23.71 22.10
N ASP A 417 -25.74 -22.99 22.78
CA ASP A 417 -26.18 -21.66 22.36
C ASP A 417 -25.02 -20.66 22.31
N LEU A 418 -24.12 -20.70 23.32
CA LEU A 418 -22.91 -19.87 23.34
C LEU A 418 -21.90 -20.29 22.27
N MET A 419 -21.80 -21.58 21.94
CA MET A 419 -20.97 -22.05 20.82
C MET A 419 -21.47 -21.57 19.47
N ALA A 420 -22.76 -21.70 19.21
CA ALA A 420 -23.38 -21.17 17.99
C ALA A 420 -23.17 -19.66 17.85
N LEU A 421 -23.18 -18.93 18.97
CA LEU A 421 -22.94 -17.49 19.00
C LEU A 421 -21.51 -17.10 18.61
N TYR A 422 -20.52 -17.77 19.21
CA TYR A 422 -19.10 -17.42 19.00
C TYR A 422 -18.49 -18.12 17.77
N GLY A 423 -19.28 -18.92 17.03
CA GLY A 423 -18.82 -19.72 15.91
C GLY A 423 -17.86 -20.82 16.34
N GLY A 424 -18.05 -21.33 17.57
CA GLY A 424 -17.32 -22.44 18.14
C GLY A 424 -18.01 -23.78 17.90
N GLU A 425 -17.33 -24.85 18.29
CA GLU A 425 -17.82 -26.22 18.16
C GLU A 425 -17.78 -26.93 19.51
N LEU A 426 -18.86 -27.63 19.86
CA LEU A 426 -18.93 -28.51 21.04
C LEU A 426 -19.03 -29.97 20.58
N ALA A 427 -18.13 -30.81 21.08
CA ALA A 427 -18.17 -32.25 20.90
C ALA A 427 -18.13 -32.97 22.25
N LEU A 428 -18.91 -34.04 22.37
CA LEU A 428 -18.93 -34.93 23.52
C LEU A 428 -18.40 -36.30 23.11
N GLU A 429 -17.27 -36.69 23.69
CA GLU A 429 -16.57 -37.92 23.35
C GLU A 429 -16.23 -38.74 24.59
N ARG A 430 -15.73 -39.97 24.38
CA ARG A 430 -15.19 -40.79 25.47
C ARG A 430 -13.86 -40.21 25.95
N SER A 431 -13.72 -39.98 27.25
CA SER A 431 -12.46 -39.52 27.84
C SER A 431 -11.43 -40.64 27.96
N SER A 432 -10.15 -40.26 27.84
CA SER A 432 -9.01 -41.10 28.20
C SER A 432 -9.02 -41.57 29.67
N LEU A 433 -9.73 -40.84 30.55
CA LEU A 433 -9.93 -41.19 31.95
C LEU A 433 -11.02 -42.24 32.17
N GLY A 434 -11.73 -42.62 31.11
CA GLY A 434 -12.79 -43.62 31.12
C GLY A 434 -14.20 -43.05 31.19
N GLY A 435 -14.40 -41.75 31.46
CA GLY A 435 -15.71 -41.08 31.49
C GLY A 435 -15.99 -40.25 30.23
N LEU A 436 -16.49 -39.02 30.40
CA LEU A 436 -16.84 -38.10 29.30
C LEU A 436 -15.74 -37.07 29.07
N ALA A 437 -15.51 -36.69 27.81
CA ALA A 437 -14.69 -35.55 27.40
C ALA A 437 -15.56 -34.53 26.66
N ALA A 438 -15.76 -33.36 27.26
CA ALA A 438 -16.37 -32.21 26.60
C ALA A 438 -15.28 -31.36 25.93
N ARG A 439 -15.33 -31.28 24.60
CA ARG A 439 -14.40 -30.54 23.75
C ARG A 439 -15.07 -29.30 23.21
N VAL A 440 -14.54 -28.14 23.58
CA VAL A 440 -15.04 -26.81 23.20
C VAL A 440 -13.98 -26.14 22.37
N TRP A 441 -14.20 -26.03 21.06
CA TRP A 441 -13.32 -25.26 20.17
C TRP A 441 -13.86 -23.85 19.99
N LEU A 442 -13.02 -22.85 20.25
CA LEU A 442 -13.33 -21.43 20.12
C LEU A 442 -12.37 -20.75 19.14
N PRO A 443 -12.85 -19.99 18.15
CA PRO A 443 -11.96 -19.34 17.20
C PRO A 443 -11.23 -18.14 17.83
N SER A 444 -9.97 -17.90 17.43
CA SER A 444 -9.18 -16.75 17.91
C SER A 444 -9.59 -15.41 17.25
N SER A 445 -10.43 -15.49 16.21
CA SER A 445 -11.12 -14.40 15.52
C SER A 445 -12.53 -14.89 15.17
N PRO A 446 -13.62 -14.21 15.58
CA PRO A 446 -14.96 -14.63 15.18
C PRO A 446 -15.04 -14.69 13.66
N LEU A 447 -15.56 -15.79 13.12
CA LEU A 447 -15.79 -15.93 11.69
C LEU A 447 -16.78 -14.84 11.28
N VAL A 448 -16.37 -14.01 10.31
CA VAL A 448 -17.27 -13.04 9.67
C VAL A 448 -18.38 -13.84 8.96
N GLY A 449 -19.53 -13.90 9.61
CA GLY A 449 -20.85 -14.30 9.08
C GLY A 449 -20.87 -15.36 7.98
N ALA A 450 -20.95 -16.63 8.34
CA ALA A 450 -21.82 -17.54 7.59
C ALA A 450 -23.25 -17.23 8.05
N GLN A 451 -24.01 -16.49 7.23
CA GLN A 451 -25.45 -16.44 7.44
C GLN A 451 -25.99 -17.87 7.35
N PRO A 452 -26.87 -18.31 8.26
CA PRO A 452 -27.60 -19.54 8.03
C PRO A 452 -28.44 -19.34 6.77
N THR A 453 -28.17 -20.13 5.74
CA THR A 453 -29.08 -20.31 4.62
C THR A 453 -30.45 -20.70 5.17
N GLU A 454 -31.46 -19.88 4.86
CA GLU A 454 -32.88 -20.23 5.07
C GLU A 454 -33.26 -21.54 4.40
#